data_AF-A0A453RN71-F1
#
_entry.id   AF-A0A453RN71-F1
#
_cell.length_a   1.000
_cell.length_b   1.000
_cell.length_c   1.000
_cell.angle_alpha   90.00
_cell.angle_beta   90.00
_cell.angle_gamma   90.00
#
_symmetry.space_group_name_H-M   'P 1'
#
loop_
_entity.id
_entity.type
_entity.pdbx_description
1 polymer ?
#
loop_
_entity_poly.entity_id
_entity_poly.type
_entity_poly.pdbx_seq_one_letter_code
_entity_poly.pdbx_strand_id
1 'polypeptide(L)'
;MHACSEALALARDLNLQNLVITSDCLEVISNINNNASPVYAPIIKEILVSRNSFLTVSFRFERRDNNFEAHSIAKGAASLSMGRHVWLGICPNIACISDVLNFE
;
A
#
# COMPACT_ATOMS: atom_id res chain seq x y z
N MET A 1 4.77 0.21 6.43
CA MET A 1 3.53 0.67 7.09
C MET A 1 2.88 1.85 6.36
N HIS A 2 3.65 2.85 5.90
CA HIS A 2 3.15 3.93 5.03
C HIS A 2 2.43 3.43 3.76
N ALA A 3 2.87 2.30 3.20
CA ALA A 3 2.21 1.65 2.05
C ALA A 3 0.69 1.40 2.25
N CYS A 4 0.24 1.07 3.47
CA CYS A 4 -1.19 0.86 3.73
C CYS A 4 -1.98 2.18 3.74
N SER A 5 -1.37 3.28 4.21
CA SER A 5 -2.02 4.60 4.19
C SER A 5 -2.11 5.12 2.75
N GLU A 6 -1.04 4.99 1.97
CA GLU A 6 -1.02 5.33 0.54
C GLU A 6 -2.01 4.50 -0.27
N ALA A 7 -2.16 3.20 0.02
CA ALA A 7 -3.17 2.36 -0.63
C ALA A 7 -4.61 2.85 -0.35
N LEU A 8 -4.89 3.30 0.87
CA LEU A 8 -6.17 3.90 1.23
C LEU A 8 -6.35 5.27 0.54
N ALA A 9 -5.30 6.09 0.43
CA ALA A 9 -5.37 7.36 -0.29
C ALA A 9 -5.69 7.13 -1.78
N LEU A 10 -4.96 6.22 -2.43
CA LEU A 10 -5.20 5.86 -3.82
C LEU A 10 -6.61 5.31 -4.05
N ALA A 11 -7.10 4.46 -3.16
CA ALA A 11 -8.45 3.92 -3.28
C ALA A 11 -9.55 4.98 -3.09
N ARG A 12 -9.31 6.01 -2.26
CA ARG A 12 -10.18 7.19 -2.16
C ARG A 12 -10.19 7.95 -3.49
N ASP A 13 -9.03 8.19 -4.08
CA ASP A 13 -8.90 8.90 -5.36
C ASP A 13 -9.59 8.14 -6.49
N LEU A 14 -9.55 6.81 -6.46
CA LEU A 14 -10.26 5.92 -7.39
C LEU A 14 -11.75 5.71 -7.05
N ASN A 15 -12.25 6.33 -5.99
CA ASN A 15 -13.62 6.21 -5.50
C ASN A 15 -14.07 4.74 -5.29
N LEU A 16 -13.14 3.90 -4.82
CA LEU A 16 -13.41 2.51 -4.45
C LEU A 16 -14.02 2.45 -3.06
N GLN A 17 -14.93 1.50 -2.84
CA GLN A 17 -15.63 1.35 -1.54
C GLN A 17 -15.34 0.04 -0.82
N ASN A 18 -14.83 -0.95 -1.55
CA ASN A 18 -14.51 -2.28 -1.02
C ASN A 18 -13.04 -2.59 -1.30
N LEU A 19 -12.25 -2.76 -0.24
CA LEU A 19 -10.81 -2.91 -0.33
C LEU A 19 -10.34 -4.18 0.39
N VAL A 20 -9.35 -4.82 -0.20
CA VAL A 20 -8.54 -5.85 0.45
C VAL A 20 -7.09 -5.38 0.39
N ILE A 21 -6.50 -5.10 1.55
CA ILE A 21 -5.11 -4.66 1.68
C ILE A 21 -4.32 -5.85 2.22
N THR A 22 -3.39 -6.37 1.41
CA THR A 22 -2.49 -7.46 1.78
C THR A 22 -1.12 -6.92 2.18
N SER A 23 -0.47 -7.55 3.16
CA SER A 23 0.91 -7.22 3.54
C SER A 23 1.70 -8.48 3.90
N ASP A 24 2.99 -8.49 3.56
CA ASP A 24 3.94 -9.55 3.95
C ASP A 24 4.46 -9.39 5.39
N CYS A 25 4.02 -8.36 6.11
CA CYS A 25 4.39 -8.16 7.51
C CYS A 25 3.31 -8.67 8.45
N LEU A 26 3.50 -9.88 8.98
CA LEU A 26 2.57 -10.50 9.93
C LEU A 26 2.38 -9.65 11.19
N GLU A 27 3.46 -9.02 11.68
CA GLU A 27 3.41 -8.16 12.87
C GLU A 27 2.48 -6.97 12.66
N VAL A 28 2.55 -6.32 11.50
CA VAL A 28 1.67 -5.19 11.15
C VAL A 28 0.21 -5.62 11.08
N ILE A 29 -0.09 -6.72 10.38
CA ILE A 29 -1.45 -7.24 10.26
C ILE A 29 -2.00 -7.67 11.62
N SER A 30 -1.20 -8.35 12.43
CA SER A 30 -1.57 -8.75 13.77
C SER A 30 -1.84 -7.55 14.67
N ASN A 31 -1.01 -6.51 14.59
CA ASN A 31 -1.18 -5.30 15.39
C ASN A 31 -2.40 -4.48 14.96
N ILE A 32 -2.72 -4.42 13.67
CA ILE A 32 -3.95 -3.82 13.15
C ILE A 32 -5.19 -4.60 13.61
N ASN A 33 -5.14 -5.94 13.57
CA ASN A 33 -6.29 -6.77 13.95
C ASN A 33 -6.53 -6.82 15.46
N ASN A 34 -5.46 -6.77 16.27
CA ASN A 34 -5.55 -6.83 17.72
C ASN A 34 -5.61 -5.44 18.38
N ASN A 35 -5.64 -4.34 17.62
CA ASN A 35 -5.50 -2.97 18.14
C ASN A 35 -4.30 -2.83 19.10
N ALA A 36 -3.20 -3.52 18.80
CA ALA A 36 -2.00 -3.43 19.62
C ALA A 36 -1.46 -1.99 19.57
N SER A 37 -0.78 -1.56 20.64
CA SER A 37 -0.20 -0.22 20.75
C SER A 37 1.34 -0.25 20.71
N PRO A 38 1.96 -0.67 19.59
CA PRO A 38 3.41 -0.65 19.41
C PRO A 38 3.94 0.78 19.25
N VAL A 39 5.25 0.94 19.10
CA VAL A 39 5.92 2.24 18.89
C VAL A 39 5.32 3.03 17.70
N TYR A 40 4.75 2.32 16.71
CA TYR A 40 4.10 2.89 15.52
C TYR A 40 2.55 2.93 15.61
N ALA A 41 1.98 2.86 16.82
CA ALA A 41 0.54 2.98 17.06
C ALA A 41 -0.14 4.21 16.41
N PRO A 42 0.50 5.40 16.34
CA PRO A 42 -0.10 6.55 15.65
C PRO A 42 -0.42 6.25 14.18
N ILE A 43 0.47 5.52 13.49
CA ILE A 43 0.30 5.15 12.08
C ILE A 43 -0.82 4.13 11.93
N ILE A 44 -0.90 3.13 12.83
CA ILE A 44 -2.02 2.18 12.85
C ILE A 44 -3.35 2.93 13.05
N LYS A 45 -3.38 3.89 13.99
CA LYS A 45 -4.58 4.68 14.26
C LYS A 45 -4.99 5.50 13.04
N GLU A 46 -4.05 6.10 12.33
CA GLU A 46 -4.33 6.82 11.08
C GLU A 46 -4.93 5.88 10.02
N ILE A 47 -4.35 4.69 9.83
CA ILE A 47 -4.87 3.67 8.92
C ILE A 47 -6.30 3.27 9.31
N LEU A 48 -6.55 3.03 10.60
CA LEU A 48 -7.87 2.66 11.12
C LEU A 48 -8.90 3.79 10.96
N VAL A 49 -8.51 5.04 11.19
CA VAL A 49 -9.38 6.20 10.95
C VAL A 49 -9.66 6.35 9.45
N SER A 50 -8.64 6.23 8.61
CA SER A 50 -8.79 6.32 7.15
C SER A 50 -9.66 5.21 6.58
N ARG A 51 -9.61 4.00 7.16
CA ARG A 51 -10.48 2.88 6.75
C ARG A 51 -11.97 3.21 6.93
N ASN A 52 -12.34 4.05 7.89
CA ASN A 52 -13.75 4.36 8.20
C ASN A 52 -14.44 5.17 7.09
N SER A 53 -13.69 5.70 6.12
CA SER A 53 -14.26 6.37 4.95
C SER A 53 -14.70 5.41 3.85
N PHE A 54 -14.55 4.10 4.04
CA PHE A 54 -14.88 3.07 3.08
C PHE A 54 -15.95 2.13 3.63
N LEU A 55 -16.73 1.51 2.75
CA LEU A 55 -17.75 0.53 3.16
C LEU A 55 -17.12 -0.74 3.74
N THR A 56 -16.09 -1.29 3.09
CA THR A 56 -15.37 -2.46 3.58
C THR A 56 -13.88 -2.35 3.34
N VAL A 57 -13.08 -2.62 4.37
CA VAL A 57 -11.62 -2.75 4.27
C VAL A 57 -11.18 -3.98 5.05
N SER A 58 -10.55 -4.93 4.37
CA SER A 58 -9.97 -6.13 4.99
C SER A 58 -8.46 -6.09 4.93
N PHE A 59 -7.79 -6.21 6.08
CA PHE A 59 -6.35 -6.37 6.15
C PHE A 59 -6.00 -7.86 6.24
N ARG A 60 -5.17 -8.35 5.30
CA ARG A 60 -4.76 -9.76 5.25
C ARG A 60 -3.25 -9.90 5.22
N PHE A 61 -2.77 -10.92 5.92
CA PHE A 61 -1.38 -11.33 5.80
C PHE A 61 -1.22 -12.22 4.57
N GLU A 62 -0.22 -11.94 3.77
CA GLU A 62 0.09 -12.74 2.59
C GLU A 62 1.59 -13.02 2.52
N ARG A 63 1.98 -14.26 2.21
CA ARG A 63 3.40 -14.63 2.21
C ARG A 63 4.14 -13.87 1.11
N ARG A 64 5.42 -13.61 1.35
CA ARG A 64 6.30 -12.85 0.45
C ARG A 64 6.34 -13.42 -0.97
N ASP A 65 6.23 -14.74 -1.10
CA ASP A 65 6.16 -15.46 -2.38
C ASP A 65 4.95 -15.06 -3.25
N ASN A 66 3.86 -14.61 -2.62
CA ASN A 66 2.65 -14.17 -3.29
C ASN A 66 2.55 -12.63 -3.36
N ASN A 67 3.47 -11.91 -2.70
CA ASN A 67 3.57 -10.44 -2.68
C ASN A 67 4.70 -9.92 -3.60
N PHE A 68 5.09 -10.69 -4.61
CA PHE A 68 6.22 -10.37 -5.49
C PHE A 68 6.00 -9.07 -6.27
N GLU A 69 4.75 -8.80 -6.64
CA GLU A 69 4.37 -7.59 -7.36
C GLU A 69 4.56 -6.33 -6.50
N ALA A 70 4.07 -6.32 -5.26
CA ALA A 70 4.29 -5.17 -4.37
C ALA A 70 5.77 -4.98 -4.01
N HIS A 71 6.54 -6.07 -3.85
CA HIS A 71 7.98 -5.99 -3.66
C HIS A 71 8.68 -5.39 -4.89
N SER A 72 8.24 -5.79 -6.09
CA SER A 72 8.75 -5.27 -7.36
C SER A 72 8.48 -3.77 -7.53
N ILE A 73 7.27 -3.33 -7.20
CA ILE A 73 6.90 -1.91 -7.22
C ILE A 73 7.75 -1.13 -6.20
N ALA A 74 7.89 -1.62 -4.96
CA ALA A 74 8.70 -0.94 -3.95
C ALA A 74 10.17 -0.81 -4.36
N LYS A 75 10.72 -1.84 -5.02
CA LYS A 75 12.09 -1.82 -5.55
C LYS A 75 12.23 -0.86 -6.73
N GLY A 76 11.26 -0.83 -7.64
CA GLY A 76 11.22 0.13 -8.76
C GLY A 76 11.07 1.58 -8.28
N ALA A 77 10.23 1.82 -7.26
CA ALA A 77 10.05 3.12 -6.65
C ALA A 77 11.35 3.65 -6.01
N ALA A 78 12.15 2.76 -5.40
CA ALA A 78 13.44 3.14 -4.81
C ALA A 78 14.49 3.58 -5.86
N SER A 79 14.32 3.19 -7.13
CA SER A 79 15.19 3.64 -8.24
C SER A 79 14.73 4.92 -8.93
N LEU A 80 13.54 5.43 -8.61
CA LEU A 80 13.01 6.66 -9.21
C LEU A 80 13.42 7.90 -8.43
N SER A 81 13.36 9.05 -9.10
CA SER A 81 13.50 10.35 -8.47
C SER A 81 12.38 10.60 -7.46
N MET A 82 12.66 11.45 -6.46
CA MET A 82 11.70 11.80 -5.43
C MET A 82 10.42 12.40 -6.06
N GLY A 83 9.27 11.77 -5.81
CA GLY A 83 7.99 12.18 -6.40
C GLY A 83 6.85 11.21 -6.04
N ARG A 84 5.61 11.58 -6.39
CA ARG A 84 4.44 10.70 -6.26
C ARG A 84 4.20 10.02 -7.61
N HIS A 85 4.52 8.73 -7.68
CA HIS A 85 4.38 7.93 -8.89
C HIS A 85 3.20 6.96 -8.73
N VAL A 86 2.30 6.93 -9.72
CA VAL A 86 1.10 6.07 -9.70
C VAL A 86 1.14 5.13 -10.90
N TRP A 87 1.02 3.82 -10.64
CA TRP A 87 0.91 2.80 -11.68
C TRP A 87 -0.51 2.24 -11.71
N LEU A 88 -1.22 2.45 -12.82
CA LEU A 88 -2.53 1.87 -13.10
C LEU A 88 -2.37 0.87 -14.27
N GLY A 89 -2.39 -0.43 -13.99
CA GLY A 89 -2.29 -1.48 -15.01
C GLY A 89 -1.20 -2.51 -14.75
N ILE A 90 -0.62 -3.06 -15.82
CA ILE A 90 0.41 -4.11 -15.77
C ILE A 90 1.66 -3.55 -15.09
N CYS A 91 2.14 -4.19 -14.02
CA CYS A 91 3.41 -3.83 -13.41
C CYS A 91 4.53 -3.81 -14.47
N PRO A 92 5.19 -2.67 -14.70
CA PRO A 92 6.28 -2.62 -15.66
C PRO A 92 7.36 -3.59 -15.22
N ASN A 93 7.93 -4.31 -16.18
CA ASN A 93 9.12 -5.09 -15.96
C ASN A 93 10.19 -4.12 -15.40
N ILE A 94 10.66 -4.35 -14.18
CA ILE A 94 11.48 -3.41 -13.37
C ILE A 94 12.73 -2.94 -14.12
N ALA A 95 13.17 -3.66 -15.14
CA ALA A 95 14.27 -3.28 -16.03
C ALA A 95 13.98 -2.08 -16.94
N CYS A 96 12.71 -1.67 -17.09
CA CYS A 96 12.28 -0.68 -18.08
C CYS A 96 11.20 0.28 -17.52
N ILE A 97 11.34 0.75 -16.26
CA ILE A 97 10.56 1.91 -15.83
C ILE A 97 11.20 3.14 -16.49
N SER A 98 10.87 3.36 -17.76
CA SER A 98 11.24 4.58 -18.47
C SER A 98 10.42 5.74 -17.87
N ASP A 99 11.06 6.92 -17.75
CA ASP A 99 10.57 8.24 -17.31
C ASP A 99 9.28 8.78 -18.00
N VAL A 100 8.36 7.93 -18.45
CA VAL A 100 7.31 8.30 -19.42
C VAL A 100 5.98 8.70 -18.76
N LEU A 101 5.93 8.91 -17.45
CA LEU A 101 4.72 9.42 -16.78
C LEU A 101 5.04 10.59 -15.83
N ASN A 102 5.85 11.54 -16.31
CA ASN A 102 5.74 12.92 -15.82
C ASN A 102 4.52 13.54 -16.49
N PHE A 103 3.39 13.57 -15.80
CA PHE A 103 2.32 14.49 -16.17
C PHE A 103 2.63 15.85 -15.54
N GLU A 104 2.85 16.84 -16.41
CA GLU A 104 2.91 18.27 -16.10
C GLU A 104 1.63 18.79 -15.42
#